data_AF-A0A8I0IHZ4-F1
#
_entry.id   AF-A0A8I0IHZ4-F1
#
_cell.length_a   1.000
_cell.length_b   1.000
_cell.length_c   1.000
_cell.angle_alpha   90.00
_cell.angle_beta   90.00
_cell.angle_gamma   90.00
#
_symmetry.space_group_name_H-M   'P 1'
#
loop_
_entity.id
_entity.type
_entity.pdbx_description
1 polymer ?
#
loop_
_entity_poly.entity_id
_entity_poly.type
_entity_poly.pdbx_seq_one_letter_code
_entity_poly.pdbx_strand_id
1 'polypeptide(L)'
;MKTRGLALWLVVVSIGLIVVSAWWLFAPNDYRIVSVEANPWEALSGVGTVSATAVAVWLAARSLRQERGGVARLVSAWVTVVFQVNEDRRTYRRVTTLYVGNESDEPVFEALVNVVLGSKRISIGNLSAPSPIAVLPARSVREFDVSSAMAAQSDLDDPRAELSFTAPNGTKWLRTADGKLRDTSRQKTQWKPMPAANALQVGRNDPTNPLIVAIAFLNAVWQAAGADGQERPDLDDGEPVQDPGAVASTVVSSFAPGWVGADWAQIGRQLHSLAPTNYVDYRAEHVAYVKLVGDQSLQGFSVQGPDPIWIRDVSYVTLVLESPGGWRVFGVGTRVEPETILFPEGMLDSSVISRGGFTS
;
A
#
# COMPACT_ATOMS: atom_id res chain seq x y z
N MET A 1 5.61 -14.69 -24.07
CA MET A 1 5.83 -16.15 -23.96
C MET A 1 6.82 -16.74 -24.97
N LYS A 2 7.20 -16.06 -26.07
CA LYS A 2 8.06 -16.64 -27.12
C LYS A 2 9.56 -16.81 -26.76
N THR A 3 10.09 -16.07 -25.79
CA THR A 3 11.54 -16.05 -25.49
C THR A 3 12.05 -17.24 -24.67
N ARG A 4 11.19 -17.89 -23.85
CA ARG A 4 11.58 -19.09 -23.09
C ARG A 4 11.70 -20.32 -23.98
N GLY A 5 10.83 -20.45 -24.98
CA GLY A 5 10.90 -21.54 -25.97
C GLY A 5 12.16 -21.46 -26.83
N LEU A 6 12.56 -20.25 -27.21
CA LEU A 6 13.75 -20.02 -28.03
C LEU A 6 15.06 -20.31 -27.28
N ALA A 7 15.12 -19.94 -25.98
CA ALA A 7 16.27 -20.26 -25.13
C ALA A 7 16.39 -21.77 -24.87
N LEU A 8 15.27 -22.46 -24.63
CA LEU A 8 15.27 -23.93 -24.47
C LEU A 8 15.70 -24.63 -25.77
N TRP A 9 15.23 -24.14 -26.92
CA TRP A 9 15.63 -24.64 -28.24
C TRP A 9 17.12 -24.45 -28.50
N LEU A 10 17.70 -23.29 -28.18
CA LEU A 10 19.13 -23.04 -28.33
C LEU A 10 19.99 -23.93 -27.44
N VAL A 11 19.53 -24.25 -26.22
CA VAL A 11 20.22 -25.18 -25.32
C VAL A 11 20.15 -26.60 -25.87
N VAL A 12 18.98 -27.05 -26.34
CA VAL A 12 18.80 -28.39 -26.92
C VAL A 12 19.62 -28.56 -28.21
N VAL A 13 19.64 -27.55 -29.08
CA VAL A 13 20.45 -27.56 -30.32
C VAL A 13 21.94 -27.56 -29.99
N SER A 14 22.37 -26.77 -29.01
CA SER A 14 23.78 -26.76 -28.56
C SER A 14 24.21 -28.11 -27.98
N ILE A 15 23.38 -28.74 -27.14
CA ILE A 15 23.66 -30.08 -26.59
C ILE A 15 23.67 -31.12 -27.70
N GLY A 16 22.72 -31.06 -28.64
CA GLY A 16 22.67 -31.95 -29.80
C GLY A 16 23.92 -31.84 -30.67
N LEU A 17 24.41 -30.62 -30.93
CA LEU A 17 25.66 -30.39 -31.64
C LEU A 17 26.87 -30.94 -30.89
N ILE A 18 26.95 -30.79 -29.57
CA ILE A 18 28.03 -31.35 -28.75
C ILE A 18 28.02 -32.88 -28.82
N VAL A 19 26.85 -33.51 -28.68
CA VAL A 19 26.69 -34.97 -28.72
C VAL A 19 27.03 -35.52 -30.10
N VAL A 20 26.56 -34.88 -31.18
CA VAL A 20 26.87 -35.29 -32.55
C VAL A 20 28.36 -35.13 -32.84
N SER A 21 28.98 -34.03 -32.40
CA SER A 21 30.42 -33.79 -32.58
C SER A 21 31.27 -34.80 -31.81
N ALA A 22 30.90 -35.10 -30.56
CA ALA A 22 31.56 -36.09 -29.73
C ALA A 22 31.38 -37.51 -30.29
N TRP A 23 30.17 -37.85 -30.73
CA TRP A 23 29.91 -39.13 -31.38
C TRP A 23 30.73 -39.26 -32.66
N TRP A 24 30.85 -38.20 -33.47
CA TRP A 24 31.67 -38.21 -34.67
C TRP A 24 33.16 -38.40 -34.35
N LEU A 25 33.67 -37.78 -33.28
CA LEU A 25 35.07 -37.90 -32.81
C LEU A 25 35.41 -39.28 -32.24
N PHE A 26 34.49 -39.91 -31.51
CA PHE A 26 34.72 -41.16 -30.77
C PHE A 26 34.10 -42.41 -31.40
N ALA A 27 33.34 -42.29 -32.49
CA ALA A 27 32.78 -43.44 -33.20
C ALA A 27 33.89 -44.29 -33.85
N PRO A 28 33.81 -45.63 -33.77
CA PRO A 28 34.74 -46.53 -34.47
C PRO A 28 34.77 -46.25 -35.97
N ASN A 29 35.96 -46.40 -36.58
CA ASN A 29 36.24 -46.01 -37.97
C ASN A 29 35.29 -46.60 -39.03
N ASP A 30 34.58 -47.69 -38.74
CA ASP A 30 33.72 -48.39 -39.70
C ASP A 30 32.42 -47.65 -40.08
N TYR A 31 32.08 -46.54 -39.42
CA TYR A 31 30.84 -45.77 -39.68
C TYR A 31 31.04 -44.40 -40.35
N ARG A 32 32.27 -44.02 -40.72
CA ARG A 32 32.56 -42.71 -41.35
C ARG A 32 32.47 -42.80 -42.89
N ILE A 33 31.28 -42.55 -43.45
CA ILE A 33 31.01 -42.60 -44.90
C ILE A 33 31.49 -41.35 -45.67
N VAL A 34 32.00 -40.32 -44.98
CA VAL A 34 32.56 -39.11 -45.62
C VAL A 34 33.90 -38.79 -44.97
N SER A 35 34.99 -38.97 -45.73
CA SER A 35 36.33 -38.50 -45.34
C SER A 35 36.42 -37.00 -45.60
N VAL A 36 35.97 -36.20 -44.63
CA VAL A 36 36.39 -34.80 -44.54
C VAL A 36 37.78 -34.83 -43.91
N GLU A 37 38.78 -34.24 -44.57
CA GLU A 37 40.06 -33.86 -43.94
C GLU A 37 39.81 -32.74 -42.93
N ALA A 38 38.99 -33.01 -41.91
CA ALA A 38 38.75 -32.09 -40.83
C ALA A 38 39.95 -32.16 -39.91
N ASN A 39 40.83 -31.16 -40.03
CA ASN A 39 41.94 -30.99 -39.12
C ASN A 39 41.36 -30.97 -37.69
N PRO A 40 41.83 -31.81 -36.74
CA PRO A 40 41.29 -31.86 -35.39
C PRO A 40 41.28 -30.48 -34.70
N TRP A 41 42.17 -29.57 -35.13
CA TRP A 41 42.20 -28.17 -34.72
C TRP A 41 41.00 -27.35 -35.19
N GLU A 42 40.45 -27.60 -36.38
CA GLU A 42 39.25 -26.94 -36.89
C GLU A 42 38.01 -27.38 -36.11
N ALA A 43 37.88 -28.67 -35.80
CA ALA A 43 36.81 -29.19 -34.96
C ALA A 43 36.88 -28.61 -33.52
N LEU A 44 38.08 -28.54 -32.94
CA LEU A 44 38.31 -27.92 -31.62
C LEU A 44 37.99 -26.41 -31.63
N SER A 45 38.32 -25.70 -32.71
CA SER A 45 38.00 -24.29 -32.88
C SER A 45 36.49 -24.03 -33.01
N GLY A 46 35.77 -24.93 -33.67
CA GLY A 46 34.30 -24.90 -33.76
C GLY A 46 33.64 -25.06 -32.40
N VAL A 47 34.08 -26.04 -31.60
CA VAL A 47 33.59 -26.25 -30.23
C VAL A 47 33.91 -25.05 -29.34
N GLY A 48 35.11 -24.46 -29.46
CA GLY A 48 35.49 -23.25 -28.74
C GLY A 48 34.58 -22.06 -29.06
N THR A 49 34.25 -21.86 -30.34
CA THR A 49 33.41 -20.74 -30.81
C THR A 49 31.96 -20.87 -30.34
N VAL A 50 31.38 -22.07 -30.41
CA VAL A 50 30.02 -22.33 -29.92
C VAL A 50 29.93 -22.12 -28.41
N SER A 51 30.93 -22.58 -27.66
CA SER A 51 30.98 -22.42 -26.20
C SER A 51 31.11 -20.95 -25.80
N ALA A 52 31.99 -20.18 -26.47
CA ALA A 52 32.14 -18.76 -26.24
C ALA A 52 30.85 -17.98 -26.54
N THR A 53 30.14 -18.34 -27.61
CA THR A 53 28.86 -17.72 -27.98
C THR A 53 27.78 -18.01 -26.95
N ALA A 54 27.69 -19.25 -26.45
CA ALA A 54 26.75 -19.61 -25.39
C ALA A 54 27.02 -18.83 -24.09
N VAL A 55 28.29 -18.69 -23.70
CA VAL A 55 28.71 -17.90 -22.54
C VAL A 55 28.40 -16.41 -22.76
N ALA A 56 28.66 -15.86 -23.95
CA ALA A 56 28.35 -14.46 -24.27
C ALA A 56 26.85 -14.18 -24.22
N VAL A 57 26.01 -15.08 -24.75
CA VAL A 57 24.55 -14.97 -24.67
C VAL A 57 24.08 -15.07 -23.21
N TRP A 58 24.69 -15.97 -22.42
CA TRP A 58 24.36 -16.09 -21.00
C TRP A 58 24.78 -14.85 -20.19
N LEU A 59 25.97 -14.31 -20.43
CA LEU A 59 26.47 -13.08 -19.80
C LEU A 59 25.63 -11.88 -20.22
N ALA A 60 25.28 -11.75 -21.50
CA ALA A 60 24.38 -10.70 -21.98
C ALA A 60 22.98 -10.83 -21.34
N ALA A 61 22.43 -12.04 -21.26
CA ALA A 61 21.16 -12.29 -20.58
C ALA A 61 21.23 -11.99 -19.06
N ARG A 62 22.39 -12.23 -18.43
CA ARG A 62 22.64 -11.91 -17.02
C ARG A 62 22.80 -10.40 -16.80
N SER A 63 23.57 -9.72 -17.64
CA SER A 63 23.74 -8.25 -17.63
C SER A 63 22.40 -7.56 -17.85
N LEU A 64 21.62 -7.96 -18.85
CA LEU A 64 20.26 -7.46 -19.08
C LEU A 64 19.34 -7.67 -17.86
N ARG A 65 19.49 -8.76 -17.11
CA ARG A 65 18.74 -8.97 -15.86
C ARG A 65 19.24 -8.09 -14.70
N GLN A 66 20.54 -7.82 -14.65
CA GLN A 66 21.13 -6.94 -13.63
C GLN A 66 20.79 -5.47 -13.88
N GLU A 67 20.86 -5.01 -15.14
CA GLU A 67 20.47 -3.66 -15.56
C GLU A 67 18.99 -3.40 -15.32
N ARG A 68 18.11 -4.38 -15.61
CA ARG A 68 16.67 -4.26 -15.34
C ARG A 68 16.31 -4.03 -13.87
N GLY A 69 17.20 -4.35 -12.94
CA GLY A 69 17.04 -4.09 -11.52
C GLY A 69 17.81 -2.87 -11.00
N GLY A 70 18.59 -2.17 -11.85
CA GLY A 70 19.45 -1.05 -11.44
C GLY A 70 18.66 0.09 -10.81
N VAL A 71 17.65 0.59 -11.52
CA VAL A 71 16.71 1.62 -11.02
C VAL A 71 16.01 1.15 -9.74
N ALA A 72 15.43 -0.05 -9.77
CA ALA A 72 14.62 -0.55 -8.65
C ALA A 72 15.40 -0.75 -7.34
N ARG A 73 16.72 -0.97 -7.42
CA ARG A 73 17.58 -1.09 -6.24
C ARG A 73 17.75 0.24 -5.49
N LEU A 74 17.62 1.35 -6.18
CA LEU A 74 17.83 2.72 -5.67
C LEU A 74 16.51 3.41 -5.27
N VAL A 75 15.39 2.71 -5.41
CA VAL A 75 14.09 3.19 -4.95
C VAL A 75 13.77 2.54 -3.60
N SER A 76 13.45 3.35 -2.60
CA SER A 76 13.25 2.94 -1.22
C SER A 76 12.17 3.77 -0.52
N ALA A 77 11.63 3.23 0.57
CA ALA A 77 10.82 3.98 1.52
C ALA A 77 11.24 3.58 2.92
N TRP A 78 11.21 4.52 3.86
CA TRP A 78 11.55 4.27 5.26
C TRP A 78 10.80 5.23 6.17
N VAL A 79 10.66 4.86 7.45
CA VAL A 79 10.04 5.69 8.47
C VAL A 79 11.10 6.07 9.49
N THR A 80 11.12 7.34 9.90
CA THR A 80 11.90 7.78 11.06
C THR A 80 10.98 8.22 12.18
N VAL A 81 11.44 8.04 13.41
CA VAL A 81 10.75 8.48 14.61
C VAL A 81 11.74 9.33 15.41
N VAL A 82 11.37 10.58 15.68
CA VAL A 82 12.17 11.51 16.46
C VAL A 82 11.29 12.07 17.59
N PHE A 83 11.86 12.23 18.78
CA PHE A 83 11.19 12.89 19.89
C PHE A 83 11.67 14.34 19.96
N GLN A 84 10.78 15.27 19.66
CA GLN A 84 11.05 16.71 19.74
C GLN A 84 10.52 17.26 21.07
N VAL A 85 11.24 18.18 21.69
CA VAL A 85 10.81 18.83 22.93
C VAL A 85 9.70 19.83 22.60
N ASN A 86 8.56 19.77 23.30
CA ASN A 86 7.48 20.75 23.15
C ASN A 86 7.92 22.14 23.62
N GLU A 87 7.22 23.20 23.17
CA GLU A 87 7.53 24.58 23.53
C GLU A 87 7.56 24.82 25.05
N ASP A 88 6.69 24.13 25.79
CA ASP A 88 6.63 24.17 27.25
C ASP A 88 7.83 23.52 27.96
N ARG A 89 8.67 22.79 27.20
CA ARG A 89 9.82 21.98 27.66
C ARG A 89 9.47 20.96 28.75
N ARG A 90 8.20 20.60 28.90
CA ARG A 90 7.75 19.63 29.90
C ARG A 90 7.49 18.26 29.31
N THR A 91 7.20 18.20 28.01
CA THR A 91 6.83 16.97 27.32
C THR A 91 7.56 16.84 25.99
N TYR A 92 7.66 15.61 25.48
CA TYR A 92 8.15 15.34 24.13
C TYR A 92 6.95 15.10 23.20
N ARG A 93 7.02 15.62 21.98
CA ARG A 93 6.20 15.23 20.84
C ARG A 93 6.94 14.19 20.03
N ARG A 94 6.28 13.06 19.77
CA ARG A 94 6.76 12.05 18.83
C ARG A 94 6.44 12.53 17.41
N VAL A 95 7.46 12.81 16.63
CA VAL A 95 7.36 13.16 15.21
C VAL A 95 7.75 11.93 14.40
N THR A 96 6.83 11.44 13.57
CA THR A 96 7.04 10.29 12.70
C THR A 96 6.95 10.73 11.26
N THR A 97 8.04 10.55 10.51
CA THR A 97 8.15 10.99 9.12
C THR A 97 8.34 9.79 8.20
N LEU A 98 7.50 9.67 7.19
CA LEU A 98 7.63 8.70 6.11
C LEU A 98 8.40 9.34 4.95
N TYR A 99 9.46 8.68 4.52
CA TYR A 99 10.27 9.07 3.38
C TYR A 99 10.04 8.09 2.24
N VAL A 100 9.90 8.62 1.03
CA VAL A 100 9.85 7.83 -0.20
C VAL A 100 10.90 8.41 -1.15
N GLY A 101 11.94 7.63 -1.41
CA GLY A 101 13.13 8.04 -2.14
C GLY A 101 13.31 7.29 -3.46
N ASN A 102 13.82 8.01 -4.45
CA ASN A 102 14.35 7.47 -5.69
C ASN A 102 15.72 8.07 -5.93
N GLU A 103 16.77 7.32 -5.63
CA GLU A 103 18.17 7.71 -5.84
C GLU A 103 18.67 7.34 -7.25
N SER A 104 17.83 6.73 -8.08
CA SER A 104 18.22 6.39 -9.45
C SER A 104 18.22 7.62 -10.37
N ASP A 105 18.80 7.43 -11.55
CA ASP A 105 18.86 8.44 -12.61
C ASP A 105 17.58 8.52 -13.46
N GLU A 106 16.57 7.68 -13.19
CA GLU A 106 15.32 7.64 -13.93
C GLU A 106 14.11 7.80 -12.98
N PRO A 107 12.99 8.41 -13.43
CA PRO A 107 11.78 8.48 -12.62
C PRO A 107 11.14 7.09 -12.44
N VAL A 108 10.32 6.92 -11.41
CA VAL A 108 9.42 5.77 -11.29
C VAL A 108 7.98 6.23 -11.12
N PHE A 109 7.04 5.34 -11.43
CA PHE A 109 5.63 5.67 -11.58
C PHE A 109 4.77 4.84 -10.61
N GLU A 110 3.58 5.35 -10.32
CA GLU A 110 2.55 4.63 -9.56
C GLU A 110 3.08 4.05 -8.24
N ALA A 111 3.87 4.85 -7.51
CA ALA A 111 4.45 4.42 -6.25
C ALA A 111 3.37 4.35 -5.17
N LEU A 112 3.16 3.16 -4.62
CA LEU A 112 2.23 2.87 -3.54
C LEU A 112 3.04 2.53 -2.30
N VAL A 113 2.93 3.35 -1.27
CA VAL A 113 3.61 3.15 0.00
C VAL A 113 2.62 2.64 1.04
N ASN A 114 3.08 1.71 1.86
CA ASN A 114 2.31 1.13 2.94
C ASN A 114 3.17 1.04 4.19
N VAL A 115 2.69 1.58 5.30
CA VAL A 115 3.38 1.51 6.58
C VAL A 115 2.97 0.23 7.30
N VAL A 116 3.97 -0.42 7.88
CA VAL A 116 3.86 -1.71 8.57
C VAL A 116 4.42 -1.55 9.98
N LEU A 117 3.64 -1.95 10.98
CA LEU A 117 3.99 -1.82 12.39
C LEU A 117 4.20 -3.15 13.10
N GLY A 118 5.05 -3.12 14.12
CA GLY A 118 5.20 -4.16 15.12
C GLY A 118 5.79 -5.47 14.62
N SER A 119 6.07 -6.36 15.57
CA SER A 119 6.62 -7.70 15.30
C SER A 119 5.71 -8.56 14.41
N LYS A 120 4.39 -8.31 14.45
CA LYS A 120 3.37 -9.00 13.66
C LYS A 120 3.22 -8.45 12.23
N ARG A 121 3.96 -7.41 11.86
CA ARG A 121 3.98 -6.79 10.53
C ARG A 121 2.59 -6.40 10.04
N ILE A 122 1.95 -5.56 10.82
CA ILE A 122 0.59 -5.13 10.59
C ILE A 122 0.60 -3.96 9.64
N SER A 123 0.02 -4.17 8.45
CA SER A 123 -0.20 -3.13 7.45
C SER A 123 -1.28 -2.16 7.93
N ILE A 124 -0.95 -0.87 8.01
CA ILE A 124 -1.86 0.21 8.44
C ILE A 124 -2.15 1.23 7.34
N GLY A 125 -1.68 0.97 6.11
CA GLY A 125 -1.98 1.79 4.93
C GLY A 125 -0.93 2.85 4.61
N ASN A 126 -1.29 3.76 3.72
CA ASN A 126 -0.45 4.86 3.25
C ASN A 126 -0.30 6.00 4.26
N LEU A 127 -1.09 5.99 5.34
CA LEU A 127 -1.18 7.06 6.34
C LEU A 127 -1.41 8.40 5.65
N SER A 128 -0.39 9.24 5.48
CA SER A 128 -0.54 10.55 4.84
C SER A 128 0.02 10.65 3.42
N ALA A 129 0.69 9.60 2.93
CA ALA A 129 1.26 9.62 1.61
C ALA A 129 0.16 9.47 0.54
N PRO A 130 0.17 10.27 -0.55
CA PRO A 130 -0.75 10.08 -1.66
C PRO A 130 -0.68 8.65 -2.21
N SER A 131 -1.84 8.04 -2.46
CA SER A 131 -1.93 6.69 -3.01
C SER A 131 -2.73 6.69 -4.32
N PRO A 132 -2.11 6.44 -5.48
CA PRO A 132 -0.66 6.33 -5.71
C PRO A 132 0.05 7.70 -5.78
N ILE A 133 1.35 7.71 -5.51
CA ILE A 133 2.27 8.76 -5.95
C ILE A 133 2.48 8.56 -7.46
N ALA A 134 1.87 9.41 -8.28
CA ALA A 134 1.88 9.26 -9.73
C ALA A 134 3.29 9.18 -10.32
N VAL A 135 4.19 10.07 -9.88
CA VAL A 135 5.59 10.14 -10.32
C VAL A 135 6.50 10.41 -9.14
N LEU A 136 7.52 9.58 -8.97
CA LEU A 136 8.64 9.80 -8.07
C LEU A 136 9.89 10.14 -8.91
N PRO A 137 10.28 11.43 -8.97
CA PRO A 137 11.38 11.89 -9.82
C PRO A 137 12.71 11.22 -9.51
N ALA A 138 13.61 11.18 -10.50
CA ALA A 138 15.00 10.79 -10.30
C ALA A 138 15.66 11.67 -9.23
N ARG A 139 16.56 11.07 -8.45
CA ARG A 139 17.37 11.74 -7.39
C ARG A 139 16.53 12.62 -6.45
N SER A 140 15.38 12.12 -6.02
CA SER A 140 14.46 12.86 -5.16
C SER A 140 14.02 12.05 -3.95
N VAL A 141 13.72 12.75 -2.86
CA VAL A 141 13.09 12.19 -1.66
C VAL A 141 11.86 13.03 -1.37
N ARG A 142 10.73 12.35 -1.15
CA ARG A 142 9.49 12.96 -0.67
C ARG A 142 9.31 12.62 0.80
N GLU A 143 8.89 13.60 1.58
CA GLU A 143 8.70 13.49 3.01
C GLU A 143 7.23 13.73 3.35
N PHE A 144 6.68 12.88 4.21
CA PHE A 144 5.30 12.97 4.66
C PHE A 144 5.26 12.87 6.18
N ASP A 145 4.64 13.85 6.84
CA ASP A 145 4.35 13.75 8.27
C ASP A 145 3.20 12.75 8.47
N VAL A 146 3.48 11.67 9.21
CA VAL A 146 2.51 10.62 9.53
C VAL A 146 2.24 10.55 11.03
N SER A 147 2.66 11.55 11.80
CA SER A 147 2.55 11.57 13.27
C SER A 147 1.11 11.42 13.76
N SER A 148 0.18 12.18 13.18
CA SER A 148 -1.25 12.10 13.51
C SER A 148 -1.84 10.73 13.21
N ALA A 149 -1.47 10.16 12.06
CA ALA A 149 -1.93 8.83 11.66
C ALA A 149 -1.39 7.72 12.57
N MET A 150 -0.14 7.87 13.00
CA MET A 150 0.50 6.96 13.94
C MET A 150 -0.10 7.06 15.34
N ALA A 151 -0.61 8.22 15.76
CA ALA A 151 -1.22 8.39 17.09
C ALA A 151 -2.46 7.50 17.31
N ALA A 152 -3.18 7.15 16.25
CA ALA A 152 -4.32 6.24 16.28
C ALA A 152 -3.94 4.77 16.58
N GLN A 153 -2.65 4.41 16.53
CA GLN A 153 -2.19 3.02 16.65
C GLN A 153 -1.77 2.67 18.08
N SER A 154 -2.01 1.41 18.47
CA SER A 154 -1.72 0.91 19.82
C SER A 154 -0.28 0.40 19.97
N ASP A 155 0.25 -0.25 18.93
CA ASP A 155 1.63 -0.71 18.83
C ASP A 155 2.37 0.21 17.84
N LEU A 156 3.37 0.92 18.31
CA LEU A 156 4.13 1.89 17.53
C LEU A 156 5.59 1.45 17.34
N ASP A 157 5.91 0.21 17.66
CA ASP A 157 7.27 -0.30 17.63
C ASP A 157 7.70 -0.63 16.19
N ASP A 158 8.95 -0.28 15.90
CA ASP A 158 9.66 -0.61 14.64
C ASP A 158 8.84 -0.32 13.37
N PRO A 159 8.42 0.93 13.13
CA PRO A 159 7.67 1.27 11.94
C PRO A 159 8.53 1.09 10.69
N ARG A 160 7.98 0.37 9.71
CA ARG A 160 8.64 0.06 8.44
C ARG A 160 7.76 0.49 7.28
N ALA A 161 8.36 0.66 6.12
CA ALA A 161 7.63 0.96 4.89
C ALA A 161 7.81 -0.16 3.87
N GLU A 162 6.70 -0.52 3.22
CA GLU A 162 6.68 -1.27 1.98
C GLU A 162 6.40 -0.30 0.83
N LEU A 163 7.00 -0.57 -0.32
CA LEU A 163 6.86 0.28 -1.49
C LEU A 163 6.72 -0.59 -2.74
N SER A 164 5.60 -0.47 -3.43
CA SER A 164 5.47 -0.96 -4.81
C SER A 164 5.52 0.19 -5.79
N PHE A 165 6.14 -0.03 -6.95
CA PHE A 165 6.29 0.99 -7.99
C PHE A 165 6.51 0.36 -9.36
N THR A 166 6.25 1.15 -10.40
CA THR A 166 6.47 0.78 -11.80
C THR A 166 7.73 1.49 -12.30
N ALA A 167 8.73 0.72 -12.72
CA ALA A 167 9.94 1.25 -13.35
C ALA A 167 9.65 1.75 -14.78
N PRO A 168 10.50 2.59 -15.39
CA PRO A 168 10.31 3.14 -16.75
C PRO A 168 10.11 2.09 -17.85
N ASN A 169 10.71 0.92 -17.67
CA ASN A 169 10.54 -0.21 -18.59
C ASN A 169 9.23 -1.00 -18.39
N GLY A 170 8.32 -0.51 -17.54
CA GLY A 170 7.03 -1.14 -17.20
C GLY A 170 7.13 -2.30 -16.21
N THR A 171 8.31 -2.62 -15.69
CA THR A 171 8.48 -3.67 -14.68
C THR A 171 7.93 -3.19 -13.34
N LYS A 172 7.07 -3.99 -12.73
CA LYS A 172 6.50 -3.71 -11.40
C LYS A 172 7.35 -4.36 -10.33
N TRP A 173 7.69 -3.57 -9.34
CA TRP A 173 8.55 -3.98 -8.23
C TRP A 173 7.80 -3.81 -6.92
N LEU A 174 8.08 -4.70 -5.98
CA LEU A 174 7.72 -4.56 -4.57
C LEU A 174 8.99 -4.65 -3.73
N ARG A 175 9.25 -3.61 -2.95
CA ARG A 175 10.20 -3.62 -1.85
C ARG A 175 9.43 -3.86 -0.56
N THR A 176 9.66 -5.02 0.06
CA THR A 176 8.98 -5.42 1.29
C THR A 176 9.54 -4.67 2.51
N ALA A 177 8.87 -4.78 3.66
CA ALA A 177 9.28 -4.16 4.93
C ALA A 177 10.66 -4.66 5.45
N ASP A 178 11.21 -5.70 4.84
CA ASP A 178 12.57 -6.21 5.10
C ASP A 178 13.63 -5.64 4.15
N GLY A 179 13.24 -4.73 3.27
CA GLY A 179 14.09 -4.21 2.19
C GLY A 179 14.31 -5.19 1.04
N LYS A 180 13.64 -6.35 1.00
CA LYS A 180 13.76 -7.32 -0.10
C LYS A 180 13.01 -6.82 -1.33
N LEU A 181 13.69 -6.80 -2.47
CA LEU A 181 13.14 -6.39 -3.75
C LEU A 181 12.62 -7.60 -4.55
N ARG A 182 11.39 -7.53 -5.05
CA ARG A 182 10.71 -8.59 -5.81
C ARG A 182 10.08 -8.05 -7.09
N ASP A 183 10.28 -8.75 -8.20
CA ASP A 183 9.55 -8.49 -9.46
C ASP A 183 8.13 -9.06 -9.32
N THR A 184 7.14 -8.18 -9.37
CA THR A 184 5.72 -8.48 -9.22
C THR A 184 4.96 -8.37 -10.54
N SER A 185 5.65 -8.13 -11.67
CA SER A 185 5.03 -7.91 -12.98
C SER A 185 4.14 -9.06 -13.49
N ARG A 186 4.32 -10.27 -12.95
CA ARG A 186 3.53 -11.46 -13.30
C ARG A 186 2.45 -11.81 -12.27
N GLN A 187 2.41 -11.09 -11.15
CA GLN A 187 1.39 -11.29 -10.14
C GLN A 187 0.10 -10.61 -10.60
N LYS A 188 -1.01 -11.34 -10.54
CA LYS A 188 -2.33 -10.77 -10.80
C LYS A 188 -2.81 -10.06 -9.53
N THR A 189 -3.38 -8.88 -9.71
CA THR A 189 -4.16 -8.24 -8.66
C THR A 189 -5.52 -8.93 -8.51
N GLN A 190 -5.90 -9.23 -7.27
CA GLN A 190 -7.19 -9.82 -6.95
C GLN A 190 -7.63 -9.46 -5.54
N TRP A 191 -8.94 -9.50 -5.30
CA TRP A 191 -9.50 -9.47 -3.96
C TRP A 191 -9.16 -10.75 -3.21
N LYS A 192 -8.75 -10.61 -1.96
CA LYS A 192 -8.54 -11.73 -1.04
C LYS A 192 -9.24 -11.48 0.28
N PRO A 193 -9.91 -12.50 0.84
CA PRO A 193 -10.39 -12.43 2.22
C PRO A 193 -9.22 -12.06 3.12
N MET A 194 -9.42 -11.02 3.92
CA MET A 194 -8.52 -10.73 5.01
C MET A 194 -8.74 -11.81 6.08
N PRO A 195 -7.67 -12.31 6.71
CA PRO A 195 -7.83 -12.91 8.03
C PRO A 195 -8.62 -11.92 8.90
N ALA A 196 -9.56 -12.41 9.72
CA ALA A 196 -10.39 -11.58 10.58
C ALA A 196 -9.56 -10.42 11.15
N ALA A 197 -10.01 -9.18 10.91
CA ALA A 197 -9.23 -7.98 11.19
C ALA A 197 -8.66 -8.09 12.59
N ASN A 198 -7.33 -8.14 12.68
CA ASN A 198 -6.67 -8.17 13.98
C ASN A 198 -7.03 -6.84 14.65
N ALA A 199 -7.47 -6.82 15.90
CA ALA A 199 -7.81 -5.57 16.61
C ALA A 199 -6.68 -4.52 16.51
N LEU A 200 -5.44 -5.00 16.35
CA LEU A 200 -4.25 -4.21 16.09
C LEU A 200 -4.21 -3.47 14.74
N GLN A 201 -5.00 -3.87 13.73
CA GLN A 201 -5.17 -3.12 12.47
C GLN A 201 -6.15 -1.97 12.60
N VAL A 202 -7.13 -2.12 13.48
CA VAL A 202 -8.11 -1.06 13.75
C VAL A 202 -7.43 0.04 14.54
N GLY A 203 -6.57 -0.31 15.50
CA GLY A 203 -5.86 0.64 16.34
C GLY A 203 -6.55 0.86 17.69
N ARG A 204 -6.35 2.02 18.30
CA ARG A 204 -6.95 2.37 19.60
C ARG A 204 -8.46 2.55 19.47
N ASN A 205 -9.21 2.11 20.48
CA ASN A 205 -10.66 2.28 20.56
C ASN A 205 -11.02 3.59 21.30
N ASP A 206 -10.62 4.73 20.74
CA ASP A 206 -10.86 6.05 21.33
C ASP A 206 -10.99 7.13 20.24
N PRO A 207 -11.40 8.37 20.58
CA PRO A 207 -11.59 9.45 19.60
C PRO A 207 -10.31 9.90 18.87
N THR A 208 -9.11 9.47 19.26
CA THR A 208 -7.87 9.74 18.51
C THR A 208 -7.74 8.87 17.26
N ASN A 209 -8.62 7.87 17.11
CA ASN A 209 -8.69 7.02 15.94
C ASN A 209 -9.86 7.40 15.02
N PRO A 210 -9.61 7.95 13.81
CA PRO A 210 -10.66 8.39 12.90
C PRO A 210 -11.53 7.25 12.39
N LEU A 211 -11.01 6.01 12.30
CA LEU A 211 -11.82 4.86 11.90
C LEU A 211 -12.89 4.54 12.94
N ILE A 212 -12.55 4.64 14.24
CA ILE A 212 -13.49 4.40 15.33
C ILE A 212 -14.58 5.47 15.34
N VAL A 213 -14.22 6.74 15.12
CA VAL A 213 -15.18 7.84 15.02
C VAL A 213 -16.12 7.64 13.83
N ALA A 214 -15.59 7.23 12.67
CA ALA A 214 -16.41 6.92 11.50
C ALA A 214 -17.36 5.74 11.73
N ILE A 215 -16.89 4.65 12.36
CA ILE A 215 -17.74 3.50 12.70
C ILE A 215 -18.83 3.91 13.71
N ALA A 216 -18.48 4.66 14.75
CA ALA A 216 -19.44 5.15 15.74
C ALA A 216 -20.54 6.01 15.08
N PHE A 217 -20.15 6.93 14.20
CA PHE A 217 -21.08 7.73 13.41
C PHE A 217 -21.99 6.86 12.53
N LEU A 218 -21.42 5.93 11.75
CA LEU A 218 -22.17 5.06 10.84
C LEU A 218 -23.18 4.19 11.60
N ASN A 219 -22.76 3.59 12.71
CA ASN A 219 -23.64 2.80 13.57
C ASN A 219 -24.80 3.65 14.12
N ALA A 220 -24.51 4.87 14.59
CA ALA A 220 -25.53 5.77 15.11
C ALA A 220 -26.58 6.14 14.04
N VAL A 221 -26.16 6.52 12.83
CA VAL A 221 -27.10 6.89 11.75
C VAL A 221 -27.83 5.68 11.18
N TRP A 222 -27.20 4.49 11.12
CA TRP A 222 -27.88 3.27 10.70
C TRP A 222 -28.92 2.81 11.71
N GLN A 223 -28.66 2.93 13.02
CA GLN A 223 -29.68 2.66 14.04
C GLN A 223 -30.83 3.67 13.98
N ALA A 224 -30.54 4.96 13.76
CA ALA A 224 -31.59 5.96 13.54
C ALA A 224 -32.50 5.61 12.34
N ALA A 225 -31.93 5.08 11.25
CA ALA A 225 -32.70 4.62 10.10
C ALA A 225 -33.46 3.30 10.35
N GLY A 226 -32.89 2.38 11.13
CA GLY A 226 -33.51 1.10 11.50
C GLY A 226 -34.71 1.27 12.42
N ALA A 227 -34.68 2.27 13.31
CA ALA A 227 -35.82 2.66 14.16
C ALA A 227 -37.07 3.07 13.34
N ASP A 228 -36.87 3.51 12.09
CA ASP A 228 -37.94 3.84 11.14
C ASP A 228 -38.44 2.63 10.31
N GLY A 229 -38.00 1.40 10.62
CA GLY A 229 -38.49 0.16 10.01
C GLY A 229 -37.72 -0.35 8.77
N GLN A 230 -36.53 0.18 8.50
CA GLN A 230 -35.58 -0.38 7.50
C GLN A 230 -34.38 -1.01 8.21
N GLU A 231 -34.56 -2.23 8.72
CA GLU A 231 -33.47 -2.98 9.35
C GLU A 231 -32.36 -3.32 8.37
N ARG A 232 -31.11 -3.20 8.81
CA ARG A 232 -29.96 -3.81 8.14
C ARG A 232 -29.74 -5.20 8.78
N PRO A 233 -29.80 -6.29 8.01
CA PRO A 233 -29.69 -7.64 8.56
C PRO A 233 -28.30 -8.00 9.10
N ASP A 234 -27.29 -7.15 8.92
CA ASP A 234 -25.88 -7.42 9.26
C ASP A 234 -25.28 -6.43 10.30
N LEU A 235 -26.12 -5.60 10.94
CA LEU A 235 -25.68 -4.90 12.16
C LEU A 235 -25.56 -5.96 13.26
N ASP A 236 -24.33 -6.22 13.70
CA ASP A 236 -24.03 -7.00 14.90
C ASP A 236 -24.97 -6.58 16.03
N ASP A 237 -25.49 -7.54 16.81
CA ASP A 237 -26.53 -7.42 17.84
C ASP A 237 -26.11 -6.56 19.06
N GLY A 238 -25.48 -5.41 18.81
CA GLY A 238 -25.20 -4.41 19.83
C GLY A 238 -26.51 -3.86 20.40
N GLU A 239 -26.50 -3.54 21.69
CA GLU A 239 -27.71 -3.05 22.34
C GLU A 239 -28.26 -1.81 21.62
N PRO A 240 -29.57 -1.78 21.33
CA PRO A 240 -30.20 -0.61 20.72
C PRO A 240 -29.90 0.63 21.54
N VAL A 241 -29.34 1.65 20.91
CA VAL A 241 -29.13 2.95 21.57
C VAL A 241 -30.47 3.66 21.68
N GLN A 242 -30.82 4.14 22.90
CA GLN A 242 -32.10 4.81 23.15
C GLN A 242 -32.28 6.10 22.33
N ASP A 243 -31.20 6.83 22.06
CA ASP A 243 -31.19 8.02 21.20
C ASP A 243 -29.96 8.01 20.26
N PRO A 244 -30.06 7.35 19.10
CA PRO A 244 -28.96 7.29 18.14
C PRO A 244 -28.60 8.67 17.56
N GLY A 245 -29.55 9.60 17.48
CA GLY A 245 -29.33 10.96 17.01
C GLY A 245 -28.45 11.77 17.97
N ALA A 246 -28.69 11.64 19.28
CA ALA A 246 -27.82 12.22 20.29
C ALA A 246 -26.39 11.67 20.17
N VAL A 247 -26.21 10.37 20.00
CA VAL A 247 -24.87 9.78 19.80
C VAL A 247 -24.19 10.34 18.54
N ALA A 248 -24.90 10.37 17.41
CA ALA A 248 -24.37 10.95 16.16
C ALA A 248 -23.91 12.40 16.38
N SER A 249 -24.69 13.20 17.12
CA SER A 249 -24.35 14.60 17.42
C SER A 249 -23.07 14.78 18.25
N THR A 250 -22.66 13.78 19.03
CA THR A 250 -21.43 13.87 19.84
C THR A 250 -20.14 13.62 19.05
N VAL A 251 -20.25 12.96 17.89
CA VAL A 251 -19.09 12.56 17.07
C VAL A 251 -18.91 13.41 15.81
N VAL A 252 -19.86 14.28 15.49
CA VAL A 252 -19.74 15.27 14.42
C VAL A 252 -18.94 16.50 14.85
N SER A 253 -18.36 17.19 13.88
CA SER A 253 -17.56 18.38 14.10
C SER A 253 -18.43 19.57 14.53
N SER A 254 -17.94 20.32 15.52
CA SER A 254 -18.66 21.44 16.13
C SER A 254 -18.79 22.65 15.20
N PHE A 255 -17.88 22.78 14.22
CA PHE A 255 -17.84 23.88 13.27
C PHE A 255 -18.23 23.46 11.84
N ALA A 256 -18.47 22.17 11.61
CA ALA A 256 -18.90 21.68 10.31
C ALA A 256 -20.32 22.17 9.97
N PRO A 257 -20.53 22.71 8.75
CA PRO A 257 -21.84 23.15 8.33
C PRO A 257 -22.79 21.96 8.12
N GLY A 258 -24.08 22.16 8.42
CA GLY A 258 -25.14 21.21 8.04
C GLY A 258 -25.52 20.16 9.09
N TRP A 259 -24.82 20.06 10.23
CA TRP A 259 -25.22 19.14 11.30
C TRP A 259 -26.35 19.65 12.19
N VAL A 260 -26.52 20.97 12.29
CA VAL A 260 -27.61 21.57 13.06
C VAL A 260 -28.94 21.24 12.41
N GLY A 261 -29.78 20.47 13.11
CA GLY A 261 -31.09 20.03 12.60
C GLY A 261 -31.01 18.92 11.54
N ALA A 262 -29.88 18.20 11.45
CA ALA A 262 -29.73 17.09 10.52
C ALA A 262 -30.75 15.97 10.77
N ASP A 263 -31.31 15.42 9.69
CA ASP A 263 -32.13 14.21 9.73
C ASP A 263 -31.20 12.98 9.72
N TRP A 264 -30.86 12.50 10.91
CA TRP A 264 -29.95 11.36 11.10
C TRP A 264 -30.47 10.08 10.44
N ALA A 265 -31.79 9.86 10.44
CA ALA A 265 -32.39 8.69 9.83
C ALA A 265 -32.32 8.76 8.30
N GLN A 266 -32.52 9.93 7.71
CA GLN A 266 -32.32 10.13 6.27
C GLN A 266 -30.87 9.90 5.86
N ILE A 267 -29.91 10.41 6.63
CA ILE A 267 -28.48 10.16 6.41
C ILE A 267 -28.20 8.65 6.48
N GLY A 268 -28.72 7.97 7.50
CA GLY A 268 -28.58 6.51 7.65
C GLY A 268 -29.11 5.74 6.44
N ARG A 269 -30.29 6.10 5.93
CA ARG A 269 -30.89 5.50 4.74
C ARG A 269 -30.02 5.68 3.49
N GLN A 270 -29.44 6.86 3.30
CA GLN A 270 -28.54 7.13 2.17
C GLN A 270 -27.23 6.32 2.24
N LEU A 271 -26.76 6.01 3.45
CA LEU A 271 -25.52 5.29 3.67
C LEU A 271 -25.68 3.79 3.87
N HIS A 272 -26.92 3.27 3.88
CA HIS A 272 -27.22 1.87 4.23
C HIS A 272 -26.52 0.85 3.31
N SER A 273 -26.45 1.14 2.00
CA SER A 273 -25.79 0.29 1.02
C SER A 273 -24.26 0.36 1.05
N LEU A 274 -23.68 1.24 1.88
CA LEU A 274 -22.25 1.49 1.90
C LEU A 274 -21.58 0.80 3.10
N ALA A 275 -20.34 0.38 2.89
CA ALA A 275 -19.50 -0.27 3.90
C ALA A 275 -18.18 0.50 4.08
N PRO A 276 -17.75 0.80 5.32
CA PRO A 276 -16.46 1.43 5.55
C PRO A 276 -15.31 0.48 5.23
N THR A 277 -14.25 1.00 4.63
CA THR A 277 -12.97 0.29 4.53
C THR A 277 -12.19 0.45 5.83
N ASN A 278 -11.31 -0.51 6.14
CA ASN A 278 -10.39 -0.45 7.27
C ASN A 278 -9.17 0.47 7.05
N TYR A 279 -9.10 1.15 5.91
CA TYR A 279 -8.03 2.09 5.60
C TYR A 279 -8.50 3.53 5.80
N VAL A 280 -7.64 4.31 6.45
CA VAL A 280 -7.82 5.76 6.63
C VAL A 280 -6.79 6.48 5.77
N ASP A 281 -7.25 7.42 4.95
CA ASP A 281 -6.40 8.28 4.11
C ASP A 281 -6.22 9.64 4.81
N TYR A 282 -5.00 9.98 5.24
CA TYR A 282 -4.68 11.21 5.98
C TYR A 282 -4.10 12.28 5.04
N ARG A 283 -4.92 12.95 4.23
CA ARG A 283 -4.38 13.90 3.23
C ARG A 283 -3.65 15.10 3.82
N ALA A 284 -3.98 15.48 5.04
CA ALA A 284 -3.32 16.55 5.78
C ALA A 284 -3.27 16.19 7.27
N GLU A 285 -2.42 16.88 8.04
CA GLU A 285 -2.18 16.59 9.47
C GLU A 285 -3.47 16.54 10.30
N HIS A 286 -4.48 17.35 9.94
CA HIS A 286 -5.74 17.52 10.65
C HIS A 286 -6.97 17.04 9.85
N VAL A 287 -6.77 16.35 8.72
CA VAL A 287 -7.86 15.90 7.84
C VAL A 287 -7.64 14.43 7.45
N ALA A 288 -8.65 13.60 7.72
CA ALA A 288 -8.64 12.18 7.41
C ALA A 288 -9.91 11.78 6.65
N TYR A 289 -9.81 10.72 5.85
CA TYR A 289 -10.95 10.16 5.13
C TYR A 289 -11.08 8.68 5.41
N VAL A 290 -12.30 8.25 5.69
CA VAL A 290 -12.68 6.83 5.65
C VAL A 290 -13.49 6.61 4.39
N LYS A 291 -12.98 5.78 3.50
CA LYS A 291 -13.68 5.42 2.26
C LYS A 291 -14.83 4.47 2.57
N LEU A 292 -15.98 4.75 1.99
CA LEU A 292 -17.14 3.86 1.98
C LEU A 292 -17.31 3.26 0.58
N VAL A 293 -17.61 1.98 0.51
CA VAL A 293 -17.76 1.22 -0.74
C VAL A 293 -19.17 0.66 -0.82
N GLY A 294 -19.82 0.83 -1.98
CA GLY A 294 -21.20 0.34 -2.22
C GLY A 294 -21.33 -1.13 -2.53
N ASP A 295 -20.22 -1.86 -2.61
CA ASP A 295 -20.21 -3.32 -2.77
C ASP A 295 -19.94 -3.98 -1.40
N GLN A 296 -21.03 -4.34 -0.72
CA GLN A 296 -20.98 -5.01 0.58
C GLN A 296 -20.28 -6.38 0.51
N SER A 297 -20.23 -7.03 -0.65
CA SER A 297 -19.52 -8.32 -0.81
C SER A 297 -18.01 -8.20 -0.63
N LEU A 298 -17.46 -6.98 -0.69
CA LEU A 298 -16.04 -6.69 -0.46
C LEU A 298 -15.70 -6.46 1.01
N GLN A 299 -16.68 -6.48 1.92
CA GLN A 299 -16.41 -6.39 3.35
C GLN A 299 -15.51 -7.54 3.82
N GLY A 300 -14.45 -7.19 4.55
CA GLY A 300 -13.45 -8.17 4.98
C GLY A 300 -12.51 -8.64 3.87
N PHE A 301 -12.52 -8.03 2.69
CA PHE A 301 -11.54 -8.29 1.63
C PHE A 301 -10.47 -7.19 1.55
N SER A 302 -9.29 -7.57 1.09
CA SER A 302 -8.19 -6.67 0.73
C SER A 302 -7.74 -6.90 -0.70
N VAL A 303 -7.17 -5.88 -1.33
CA VAL A 303 -6.53 -6.01 -2.63
C VAL A 303 -5.13 -6.59 -2.43
N GLN A 304 -4.84 -7.73 -3.07
CA GLN A 304 -3.48 -8.24 -3.17
C GLN A 304 -3.00 -8.20 -4.62
N GLY A 305 -1.88 -7.52 -4.84
CA GLY A 305 -1.19 -7.46 -6.13
C GLY A 305 -0.53 -6.11 -6.35
N PRO A 306 0.18 -5.94 -7.47
CA PRO A 306 0.91 -4.71 -7.76
C PRO A 306 0.04 -3.60 -8.36
N ASP A 307 -1.13 -3.95 -8.89
CA ASP A 307 -2.03 -3.01 -9.56
C ASP A 307 -3.20 -2.59 -8.67
N PRO A 308 -3.68 -1.33 -8.78
CA PRO A 308 -4.89 -0.90 -8.11
C PRO A 308 -6.15 -1.54 -8.74
N ILE A 309 -7.18 -1.76 -7.91
CA ILE A 309 -8.54 -2.09 -8.36
C ILE A 309 -9.41 -0.85 -8.22
N TRP A 310 -10.04 -0.43 -9.32
CA TRP A 310 -10.98 0.69 -9.33
C TRP A 310 -12.37 0.26 -8.86
N ILE A 311 -12.93 0.99 -7.90
CA ILE A 311 -14.27 0.79 -7.36
C ILE A 311 -15.12 1.97 -7.83
N ARG A 312 -16.31 1.68 -8.37
CA ARG A 312 -17.20 2.71 -8.95
C ARG A 312 -18.01 3.44 -7.88
N ASP A 313 -18.67 2.69 -7.01
CA ASP A 313 -19.57 3.26 -6.01
C ASP A 313 -18.81 3.52 -4.72
N VAL A 314 -18.35 4.77 -4.60
CA VAL A 314 -17.53 5.22 -3.48
C VAL A 314 -18.10 6.50 -2.88
N SER A 315 -18.06 6.56 -1.56
CA SER A 315 -18.38 7.74 -0.76
C SER A 315 -17.30 7.91 0.30
N TYR A 316 -17.27 9.04 0.99
CA TYR A 316 -16.26 9.34 1.98
C TYR A 316 -16.91 9.88 3.24
N VAL A 317 -16.43 9.41 4.39
CA VAL A 317 -16.56 10.13 5.65
C VAL A 317 -15.32 11.00 5.77
N THR A 318 -15.51 12.31 5.72
CA THR A 318 -14.44 13.29 5.97
C THR A 318 -14.39 13.59 7.45
N LEU A 319 -13.20 13.49 8.05
CA LEU A 319 -12.96 13.75 9.46
C LEU A 319 -11.94 14.87 9.64
N VAL A 320 -12.15 15.67 10.68
CA VAL A 320 -11.24 16.73 11.13
C VAL A 320 -10.79 16.46 12.56
N LEU A 321 -9.56 16.82 12.88
CA LEU A 321 -9.02 16.69 14.24
C LEU A 321 -9.36 17.93 15.05
N GLU A 322 -10.21 17.79 16.07
CA GLU A 322 -10.57 18.86 17.02
C GLU A 322 -9.86 18.64 18.35
N SER A 323 -8.85 19.45 18.66
CA SER A 323 -8.20 19.42 19.98
C SER A 323 -9.07 20.08 21.06
N PRO A 324 -9.24 19.49 22.26
CA PRO A 324 -8.68 18.23 22.74
C PRO A 324 -9.55 16.98 22.51
N GLY A 325 -10.69 17.11 21.81
CA GLY A 325 -11.73 16.08 21.67
C GLY A 325 -11.43 14.91 20.72
N GLY A 326 -10.37 15.01 19.91
CA GLY A 326 -9.98 14.01 18.92
C GLY A 326 -10.65 14.23 17.57
N TRP A 327 -10.74 13.18 16.76
CA TRP A 327 -11.37 13.25 15.44
C TRP A 327 -12.88 13.43 15.55
N ARG A 328 -13.43 14.16 14.57
CA ARG A 328 -14.85 14.44 14.43
C ARG A 328 -15.27 14.36 12.97
N VAL A 329 -16.49 13.90 12.71
CA VAL A 329 -17.05 13.82 11.36
C VAL A 329 -17.38 15.22 10.86
N PHE A 330 -16.68 15.66 9.82
CA PHE A 330 -16.90 16.95 9.17
C PHE A 330 -18.00 16.86 8.11
N GLY A 331 -18.02 15.78 7.33
CA GLY A 331 -18.98 15.61 6.25
C GLY A 331 -19.03 14.19 5.74
N VAL A 332 -20.12 13.82 5.08
CA VAL A 332 -20.27 12.51 4.42
C VAL A 332 -20.78 12.69 3.00
N GLY A 333 -20.30 11.87 2.07
CA GLY A 333 -20.68 11.93 0.66
C GLY A 333 -19.48 12.15 -0.23
N THR A 334 -19.53 13.20 -1.05
CA THR A 334 -18.37 13.65 -1.82
C THR A 334 -17.24 14.05 -0.89
N ARG A 335 -16.01 13.70 -1.26
CA ARG A 335 -14.80 14.08 -0.52
C ARG A 335 -14.71 15.61 -0.44
N VAL A 336 -14.61 16.14 0.78
CA VAL A 336 -14.33 17.57 1.01
C VAL A 336 -12.82 17.76 1.00
N GLU A 337 -12.29 18.58 0.10
CA GLU A 337 -10.84 18.78 -0.01
C GLU A 337 -10.29 19.60 1.19
N PRO A 338 -9.07 19.32 1.67
CA PRO A 338 -8.53 19.99 2.86
C PRO A 338 -8.50 21.52 2.75
N GLU A 339 -8.20 22.07 1.57
CA GLU A 339 -8.15 23.51 1.31
C GLU A 339 -9.50 24.23 1.40
N THR A 340 -10.60 23.47 1.42
CA THR A 340 -11.97 24.02 1.55
C THR A 340 -12.49 24.04 2.98
N ILE A 341 -11.78 23.39 3.90
CA ILE A 341 -12.17 23.31 5.32
C ILE A 341 -11.67 24.56 6.04
N LEU A 342 -12.60 25.37 6.52
CA LEU A 342 -12.30 26.56 7.32
C LEU A 342 -12.22 26.19 8.80
N PHE A 343 -11.01 25.88 9.26
CA PHE A 343 -10.76 25.64 10.68
C PHE A 343 -10.93 26.93 11.50
N PRO A 344 -11.57 26.86 12.69
CA PRO A 344 -11.59 27.97 13.63
C PRO A 344 -10.19 28.45 14.00
N GLU A 345 -10.07 29.73 14.33
CA GLU A 345 -8.81 30.36 14.76
C GLU A 345 -8.20 29.59 15.95
N GLY A 346 -6.90 29.34 15.90
CA GLY A 346 -6.17 28.62 16.95
C GLY A 346 -6.32 27.08 16.93
N MET A 347 -7.18 26.51 16.09
CA MET A 347 -7.40 25.05 16.08
C MET A 347 -6.19 24.29 15.51
N LEU A 348 -5.55 24.85 14.49
CA LEU A 348 -4.34 24.28 13.87
C LEU A 348 -3.06 24.57 14.65
N ASP A 349 -3.09 25.54 15.58
CA ASP A 349 -1.93 25.93 16.39
C ASP A 349 -1.62 24.89 17.48
N SER A 350 -2.54 23.95 17.68
CA SER A 350 -2.50 22.98 18.76
C SER A 350 -1.77 21.69 18.32
N SER A 351 -0.46 21.61 18.55
CA SER A 351 0.29 20.34 18.47
C SER A 351 -0.06 19.40 19.63
N VAL A 352 -1.33 19.04 19.80
CA VAL A 352 -1.86 18.32 20.96
C VAL A 352 -1.91 16.82 20.67
N ILE A 353 -0.75 16.25 20.37
CA ILE A 353 -0.52 14.80 20.54
C ILE A 353 0.49 14.64 21.67
N SER A 354 0.13 15.07 22.89
CA SER A 354 0.96 14.84 24.08
C SER A 354 0.20 14.64 25.40
N ARG A 355 -1.15 14.58 25.40
CA ARG A 355 -1.90 14.30 26.65
C ARG A 355 -2.17 12.83 26.94
N GLY A 356 -1.62 11.90 26.16
CA GLY A 356 -1.56 10.48 26.52
C GLY A 356 -0.37 10.21 27.43
N GLY A 357 -0.34 10.82 28.62
CA GLY A 357 0.62 10.48 29.65
C GLY A 357 0.39 9.04 30.12
N PHE A 358 1.44 8.22 30.07
CA PHE A 358 1.50 6.96 30.81
C PHE A 358 1.27 7.28 32.29
N THR A 359 0.10 6.93 32.82
CA THR A 359 -0.02 6.56 34.23
C THR A 359 0.10 5.04 34.30
N SER A 360 1.09 4.61 35.06
CA SER A 360 1.48 3.22 35.39
C SER A 360 0.33 2.25 35.61
#